data_AF-A0A6I0KLP8-F1
#
_entry.id   AF-A0A6I0KLP8-F1
#
_cell.length_a   1.000
_cell.length_b   1.000
_cell.length_c   1.000
_cell.angle_alpha   90.00
_cell.angle_beta   90.00
_cell.angle_gamma   90.00
#
_symmetry.space_group_name_H-M   'P 1'
#
loop_
_entity.id
_entity.type
_entity.pdbx_description
1 polymer ?
#
loop_
_entity_poly.entity_id
_entity_poly.type
_entity_poly.pdbx_seq_one_letter_code
_entity_poly.pdbx_strand_id
1 'polypeptide(L)'
;MQKYILSLLIGSAAISFSSCNDFLDRDPLGQFTEDDAPNALLGGKIYNVYYLMRSYNITAGIPSFMIEMARSEDSEKGSSAGDGADVAAMYDDFEYTASNGTMGAYWTQNYKIIFQCNEVLDDIEKEGKTDTETMRNKGEALFFRAYCYFNLVRAWGEVPLITFKVVDSADANVAKSGINKIYTQIDNDLTEAEKLLPLQWDSNYTGRVTWGAVRSLHARTYMMRNDWDNMYKLSTEVIGKGLYNLDTPVDKIFTVEGENCGSSIFELQCESTDALKNSLTIGSQFCEVQGVRGSGDWNLGWGWHMATTELGKAFEPGDPRKDATLLYFRRSIDEPITEANTNKPYGESPVSTAMGAYFNKKAYTEPSLRKKYTKGGFWVNIRLIRYTDVLL
;
A
#
# COMPACT_ATOMS: atom_id res chain seq x y z
N MET A 1 -53.25 -40.62 49.61
CA MET A 1 -52.07 -39.76 49.31
C MET A 1 -51.06 -40.39 48.36
N GLN A 2 -50.89 -41.72 48.27
CA GLN A 2 -49.93 -42.33 47.33
C GLN A 2 -50.33 -42.30 45.83
N LYS A 3 -51.63 -42.18 45.48
CA LYS A 3 -52.08 -42.13 44.08
C LYS A 3 -51.84 -40.78 43.37
N TYR A 4 -51.57 -39.70 44.10
CA TYR A 4 -51.33 -38.38 43.50
C TYR A 4 -49.83 -38.07 43.32
N ILE A 5 -48.95 -38.79 44.03
CA ILE A 5 -47.50 -38.59 43.95
C ILE A 5 -46.93 -39.17 42.64
N LEU A 6 -47.48 -40.30 42.17
CA LEU A 6 -47.03 -40.93 40.91
C LEU A 6 -47.46 -40.12 39.68
N SER A 7 -48.64 -39.48 39.72
CA SER A 7 -49.13 -38.61 38.64
C SER A 7 -48.35 -37.29 38.54
N LEU A 8 -47.82 -36.79 39.66
CA LEU A 8 -46.93 -35.63 39.68
C LEU A 8 -45.54 -35.96 39.12
N LEU A 9 -44.99 -37.14 39.42
CA LEU A 9 -43.68 -37.58 38.91
C LEU A 9 -43.66 -37.84 37.40
N ILE A 10 -44.77 -38.33 36.82
CA ILE A 10 -44.88 -38.55 35.37
C ILE A 10 -45.11 -37.22 34.62
N GLY A 11 -45.78 -36.25 35.23
CA GLY A 11 -45.92 -34.89 34.68
C GLY A 11 -44.60 -34.10 34.67
N SER A 12 -43.73 -34.30 35.66
CA SER A 12 -42.44 -33.62 35.76
C SER A 12 -41.38 -34.15 34.79
N ALA A 13 -41.46 -35.41 34.36
CA ALA A 13 -40.51 -35.99 33.40
C ALA A 13 -40.80 -35.62 31.94
N ALA A 14 -42.02 -35.18 31.62
CA ALA A 14 -42.42 -34.80 30.27
C ALA A 14 -41.98 -33.38 29.86
N ILE A 15 -41.50 -32.56 30.81
CA ILE A 15 -41.08 -31.16 30.56
C ILE A 15 -39.56 -31.07 30.29
N SER A 16 -38.79 -32.14 30.52
CA SER A 16 -37.33 -32.12 30.44
C SER A 16 -36.73 -32.39 29.04
N PHE A 17 -37.54 -32.56 28.00
CA PHE A 17 -37.06 -32.84 26.63
C PHE A 17 -37.34 -31.75 25.59
N SER A 18 -37.81 -30.57 26.01
CA SER A 18 -37.87 -29.38 25.16
C SER A 18 -36.58 -28.56 25.31
N SER A 19 -35.45 -29.10 24.85
CA SER A 19 -34.24 -28.32 24.61
C SER A 19 -34.46 -27.52 23.33
N CYS A 20 -34.88 -26.26 23.48
CA CYS A 20 -34.82 -25.27 22.41
C CYS A 20 -33.36 -24.84 22.26
N ASN A 21 -32.58 -25.52 21.40
CA ASN A 21 -31.22 -25.08 21.07
C ASN A 21 -31.24 -23.80 20.20
N ASP A 22 -32.26 -23.63 19.35
CA ASP A 22 -32.37 -22.47 18.42
C ASP A 22 -32.58 -21.10 19.10
N PHE A 23 -32.86 -21.04 20.40
CA PHE A 23 -32.95 -19.75 21.11
C PHE A 23 -31.58 -19.20 21.49
N LEU A 24 -30.61 -20.09 21.75
CA LEU A 24 -29.24 -19.74 22.13
C LEU A 24 -28.32 -19.65 20.90
N ASP A 25 -28.65 -20.36 19.82
CA ASP A 25 -28.00 -20.24 18.52
C ASP A 25 -28.65 -19.09 17.72
N ARG A 26 -28.24 -17.85 18.05
CA ARG A 26 -28.59 -16.67 17.27
C ARG A 26 -27.40 -16.27 16.41
N ASP A 27 -27.59 -16.25 15.10
CA ASP A 27 -26.61 -15.66 14.19
C ASP A 27 -26.33 -14.21 14.61
N PRO A 28 -25.06 -13.78 14.62
CA PRO A 28 -24.69 -12.42 15.00
C PRO A 28 -25.36 -11.42 14.03
N LEU A 29 -26.35 -10.69 14.53
CA LEU A 29 -27.03 -9.65 13.75
C LEU A 29 -26.02 -8.56 13.35
N GLY A 30 -25.83 -8.38 12.04
CA GLY A 30 -24.93 -7.37 11.47
C GLY A 30 -23.49 -7.83 11.22
N GLN A 31 -23.19 -9.12 11.36
CA GLN A 31 -21.97 -9.76 10.87
C GLN A 31 -22.35 -10.75 9.76
N PHE A 32 -21.54 -10.84 8.70
CA PHE A 32 -21.68 -11.96 7.77
C PHE A 32 -21.20 -13.23 8.48
N THR A 33 -21.98 -14.30 8.41
CA THR A 33 -21.49 -15.65 8.75
C THR A 33 -21.00 -16.37 7.50
N GLU A 34 -20.25 -17.47 7.66
CA GLU A 34 -19.89 -18.32 6.51
C GLU A 34 -21.13 -18.91 5.82
N ASP A 35 -22.21 -19.14 6.58
CA ASP A 35 -23.47 -19.66 6.07
C ASP A 35 -24.22 -18.63 5.21
N ASP A 36 -24.05 -17.33 5.51
CA ASP A 36 -24.66 -16.23 4.73
C ASP A 36 -23.98 -16.02 3.37
N ALA A 37 -22.66 -16.23 3.30
CA ALA A 37 -21.89 -16.08 2.08
C ALA A 37 -20.54 -16.83 2.16
N PRO A 38 -20.48 -18.08 1.65
CA PRO A 38 -19.26 -18.85 1.61
C PRO A 38 -18.14 -18.05 0.92
N ASN A 39 -16.99 -17.94 1.58
CA ASN A 39 -15.80 -17.18 1.16
C ASN A 39 -15.88 -15.63 1.24
N ALA A 40 -17.02 -15.03 1.57
CA ALA A 40 -17.12 -13.57 1.71
C ALA A 40 -16.30 -13.03 2.89
N LEU A 41 -16.19 -13.81 3.98
CA LEU A 41 -15.36 -13.46 5.12
C LEU A 41 -13.87 -13.44 4.77
N LEU A 42 -13.40 -14.45 4.03
CA LEU A 42 -12.00 -14.53 3.60
C LEU A 42 -11.65 -13.45 2.57
N GLY A 43 -12.47 -13.30 1.53
CA GLY A 43 -12.31 -12.25 0.52
C GLY A 43 -12.37 -10.85 1.16
N GLY A 44 -13.26 -10.64 2.13
CA GLY A 44 -13.34 -9.39 2.89
C GLY A 44 -12.06 -9.08 3.67
N LYS A 45 -11.44 -10.07 4.33
CA LYS A 45 -10.15 -9.91 5.01
C LYS A 45 -9.03 -9.55 4.03
N ILE A 46 -9.00 -10.16 2.85
CA ILE A 46 -8.02 -9.80 1.81
C ILE A 46 -8.25 -8.39 1.29
N TYR A 47 -9.49 -7.98 1.00
CA TYR A 47 -9.78 -6.59 0.62
C TYR A 47 -9.42 -5.59 1.73
N ASN A 48 -9.53 -5.99 3.00
CA ASN A 48 -9.02 -5.19 4.12
C ASN A 48 -7.48 -5.05 4.06
N VAL A 49 -6.73 -6.07 3.62
CA VAL A 49 -5.28 -5.92 3.39
C VAL A 49 -4.98 -4.85 2.34
N TYR A 50 -5.69 -4.82 1.21
CA TYR A 50 -5.54 -3.74 0.21
C TYR A 50 -5.84 -2.35 0.81
N TYR A 51 -6.88 -2.25 1.63
CA TYR A 51 -7.20 -1.01 2.36
C TYR A 51 -6.06 -0.61 3.32
N LEU A 52 -5.53 -1.54 4.10
CA LEU A 52 -4.40 -1.30 5.00
C LEU A 52 -3.14 -0.91 4.23
N MET A 53 -2.93 -1.45 3.03
CA MET A 53 -1.83 -1.10 2.15
C MET A 53 -1.93 0.32 1.59
N ARG A 54 -3.13 0.90 1.42
CA ARG A 54 -3.32 2.32 1.04
C ARG A 54 -3.13 3.29 2.19
N SER A 55 -2.99 2.78 3.41
CA SER A 55 -2.99 3.63 4.60
C SER A 55 -1.74 4.50 4.69
N TYR A 56 -1.91 5.63 5.37
CA TYR A 56 -0.90 6.67 5.57
C TYR A 56 0.47 6.13 6.01
N ASN A 57 0.50 5.20 6.95
CA ASN A 57 1.74 4.75 7.58
C ASN A 57 2.55 3.72 6.77
N ILE A 58 2.15 3.33 5.56
CA ILE A 58 2.90 2.31 4.78
C ILE A 58 3.17 2.69 3.33
N THR A 59 2.31 3.48 2.68
CA THR A 59 2.51 3.88 1.28
C THR A 59 2.19 5.34 0.97
N ALA A 60 1.28 5.96 1.74
CA ALA A 60 0.67 7.24 1.36
C ALA A 60 1.14 8.45 2.18
N GLY A 61 1.87 8.23 3.27
CA GLY A 61 2.15 9.26 4.27
C GLY A 61 3.62 9.46 4.57
N ILE A 62 3.86 10.46 5.44
CA ILE A 62 5.20 10.86 5.91
C ILE A 62 6.06 9.64 6.31
N PRO A 63 5.56 8.63 7.05
CA PRO A 63 6.40 7.49 7.43
C PRO A 63 7.03 6.72 6.28
N SER A 64 6.25 6.41 5.24
CA SER A 64 6.79 5.70 4.07
C SER A 64 7.75 6.58 3.30
N PHE A 65 7.40 7.84 3.03
CA PHE A 65 8.26 8.72 2.24
C PHE A 65 9.59 9.04 2.93
N MET A 66 9.57 9.26 4.24
CA MET A 66 10.80 9.53 4.98
C MET A 66 11.71 8.29 5.03
N ILE A 67 11.15 7.09 5.24
CA ILE A 67 11.93 5.85 5.34
C ILE A 67 12.42 5.35 3.97
N GLU A 68 11.58 5.46 2.94
CA GLU A 68 11.84 4.84 1.64
C GLU A 68 12.42 5.80 0.60
N MET A 69 12.25 7.12 0.75
CA MET A 69 12.60 8.09 -0.29
C MET A 69 13.58 9.19 0.20
N ALA A 70 13.27 9.88 1.30
CA ALA A 70 14.04 11.05 1.76
C ALA A 70 15.48 10.72 2.22
N ARG A 71 15.77 9.45 2.49
CA ARG A 71 17.13 8.97 2.84
C ARG A 71 18.07 8.81 1.64
N SER A 72 17.62 9.24 0.45
CA SER A 72 18.42 9.28 -0.77
C SER A 72 18.81 10.72 -1.09
N GLU A 73 19.70 10.92 -2.08
CA GLU A 73 20.02 12.28 -2.56
C GLU A 73 18.97 12.84 -3.55
N ASP A 74 17.94 12.05 -3.88
CA ASP A 74 16.93 12.40 -4.87
C ASP A 74 15.81 13.29 -4.30
N SER A 75 15.55 13.17 -2.99
CA SER A 75 14.45 13.87 -2.32
C SER A 75 14.84 14.41 -0.96
N GLU A 76 14.19 15.51 -0.59
CA GLU A 76 14.26 16.16 0.73
C GLU A 76 12.84 16.39 1.26
N LYS A 77 12.69 16.62 2.58
CA LYS A 77 11.40 16.96 3.18
C LYS A 77 10.84 18.29 2.66
N GLY A 78 11.65 19.21 2.12
CA GLY A 78 11.17 20.40 1.44
C GLY A 78 10.37 21.37 2.33
N SER A 79 9.06 21.54 2.09
CA SER A 79 8.10 22.39 2.84
C SER A 79 8.72 23.69 3.43
N SER A 80 8.45 24.03 4.69
CA SER A 80 9.09 25.14 5.43
C SER A 80 9.97 24.63 6.56
N ALA A 81 10.87 25.49 7.08
CA ALA A 81 11.93 25.05 8.02
C ALA A 81 11.38 24.52 9.34
N GLY A 82 10.29 25.12 9.84
CA GLY A 82 9.66 24.71 11.09
C GLY A 82 8.69 23.53 10.96
N ASP A 83 8.27 23.19 9.74
CA ASP A 83 7.33 22.09 9.49
C ASP A 83 8.07 20.76 9.57
N GLY A 84 7.91 20.06 10.70
CA GLY A 84 8.53 18.75 10.93
C GLY A 84 10.04 18.79 11.07
N ALA A 85 10.59 19.83 11.69
CA ALA A 85 12.05 20.01 11.83
C ALA A 85 12.74 18.81 12.49
N ASP A 86 12.09 18.19 13.48
CA ASP A 86 12.57 16.98 14.15
C ASP A 86 12.53 15.74 13.25
N VAL A 87 11.59 15.69 12.29
CA VAL A 87 11.54 14.63 11.27
C VAL A 87 12.60 14.87 10.21
N ALA A 88 12.77 16.11 9.72
CA ALA A 88 13.79 16.44 8.73
C ALA A 88 15.20 16.05 9.23
N ALA A 89 15.60 16.48 10.44
CA ALA A 89 16.90 16.13 11.03
C ALA A 89 17.14 14.60 11.11
N MET A 90 16.08 13.83 11.34
CA MET A 90 16.19 12.38 11.45
C MET A 90 16.53 11.68 10.13
N TYR A 91 15.99 12.18 9.01
CA TYR A 91 16.07 11.48 7.72
C TYR A 91 17.02 12.17 6.73
N ASP A 92 17.12 13.49 6.75
CA ASP A 92 18.03 14.27 5.91
C ASP A 92 19.45 14.31 6.55
N ASP A 93 19.53 14.52 7.88
CA ASP A 93 20.81 14.60 8.62
C ASP A 93 21.19 13.30 9.36
N PHE A 94 20.37 12.26 9.24
CA PHE A 94 20.56 10.94 9.89
C PHE A 94 20.64 11.00 11.44
N GLU A 95 19.99 11.96 12.08
CA GLU A 95 19.93 12.11 13.54
C GLU A 95 18.82 11.23 14.17
N TYR A 96 18.97 9.90 14.07
CA TYR A 96 17.95 8.96 14.53
C TYR A 96 17.70 9.01 16.04
N THR A 97 16.46 9.33 16.43
CA THR A 97 15.99 9.26 17.82
C THR A 97 14.86 8.26 17.97
N ALA A 98 14.90 7.46 19.05
CA ALA A 98 13.89 6.44 19.32
C ALA A 98 12.51 7.03 19.66
N SER A 99 12.44 8.32 20.00
CA SER A 99 11.20 9.04 20.33
C SER A 99 10.43 9.54 19.11
N ASN A 100 11.01 9.51 17.91
CA ASN A 100 10.29 9.95 16.71
C ASN A 100 9.23 8.92 16.29
N GLY A 101 7.96 9.34 16.27
CA GLY A 101 6.82 8.46 16.03
C GLY A 101 6.76 7.87 14.61
N THR A 102 7.48 8.45 13.65
CA THR A 102 7.44 8.07 12.22
C THR A 102 7.89 6.62 12.02
N MET A 103 9.02 6.21 12.60
CA MET A 103 9.51 4.83 12.53
C MET A 103 8.55 3.85 13.19
N GLY A 104 8.03 4.19 14.37
CA GLY A 104 7.08 3.35 15.11
C GLY A 104 5.76 3.17 14.35
N ALA A 105 5.29 4.21 13.66
CA ALA A 105 4.09 4.14 12.84
C ALA A 105 4.25 3.21 11.64
N TYR A 106 5.38 3.31 10.91
CA TYR A 106 5.68 2.43 9.77
C TYR A 106 5.87 0.97 10.22
N TRP A 107 6.59 0.75 11.31
CA TRP A 107 6.74 -0.58 11.93
C TRP A 107 5.37 -1.19 12.26
N THR A 108 4.54 -0.46 12.99
CA THR A 108 3.23 -0.92 13.46
C THR A 108 2.32 -1.25 12.28
N GLN A 109 2.31 -0.44 11.23
CA GLN A 109 1.45 -0.68 10.07
C GLN A 109 1.88 -1.95 9.29
N ASN A 110 3.18 -2.17 9.10
CA ASN A 110 3.66 -3.41 8.46
C ASN A 110 3.26 -4.65 9.28
N TYR A 111 3.43 -4.63 10.60
CA TYR A 111 3.00 -5.76 11.44
C TYR A 111 1.49 -5.95 11.50
N LYS A 112 0.70 -4.87 11.42
CA LYS A 112 -0.77 -4.94 11.32
C LYS A 112 -1.21 -5.69 10.05
N ILE A 113 -0.53 -5.46 8.92
CA ILE A 113 -0.82 -6.17 7.67
C ILE A 113 -0.37 -7.62 7.75
N ILE A 114 0.82 -7.89 8.31
CA ILE A 114 1.31 -9.26 8.54
C ILE A 114 0.32 -10.04 9.41
N PHE A 115 -0.21 -9.42 10.47
CA PHE A 115 -1.24 -10.02 11.32
C PHE A 115 -2.47 -10.43 10.50
N GLN A 116 -3.02 -9.52 9.68
CA GLN A 116 -4.19 -9.82 8.85
C GLN A 116 -3.90 -10.94 7.82
N CYS A 117 -2.71 -10.95 7.23
CA CYS A 117 -2.29 -12.00 6.31
C CYS A 117 -2.20 -13.36 7.03
N ASN A 118 -1.64 -13.40 8.24
CA ASN A 118 -1.55 -14.62 9.03
C ASN A 118 -2.93 -15.15 9.44
N GLU A 119 -3.89 -14.28 9.74
CA GLU A 119 -5.28 -14.72 9.98
C GLU A 119 -5.89 -15.38 8.75
N VAL A 120 -5.76 -14.77 7.57
CA VAL A 120 -6.25 -15.36 6.32
C VAL A 120 -5.60 -16.73 6.08
N LEU A 121 -4.28 -16.83 6.23
CA LEU A 121 -3.56 -18.08 5.99
C LEU A 121 -3.96 -19.19 6.97
N ASP A 122 -4.13 -18.86 8.25
CA ASP A 122 -4.60 -19.79 9.28
C ASP A 122 -6.04 -20.25 9.03
N ASP A 123 -6.94 -19.33 8.68
CA ASP A 123 -8.34 -19.66 8.40
C ASP A 123 -8.46 -20.59 7.18
N ILE A 124 -7.72 -20.33 6.09
CA ILE A 124 -7.68 -21.21 4.90
C ILE A 124 -7.17 -22.61 5.27
N GLU A 125 -6.12 -22.71 6.08
CA GLU A 125 -5.56 -23.98 6.51
C GLU A 125 -6.57 -24.78 7.35
N LYS A 126 -7.27 -24.11 8.28
CA LYS A 126 -8.26 -24.74 9.17
C LYS A 126 -9.51 -25.20 8.44
N GLU A 127 -10.02 -24.38 7.52
CA GLU A 127 -11.21 -24.70 6.74
C GLU A 127 -10.92 -25.78 5.67
N GLY A 128 -9.65 -25.97 5.29
CA GLY A 128 -9.24 -26.96 4.28
C GLY A 128 -9.81 -26.66 2.89
N LYS A 129 -10.28 -25.44 2.64
CA LYS A 129 -10.86 -25.02 1.36
C LYS A 129 -9.76 -24.88 0.31
N THR A 130 -10.02 -25.45 -0.86
CA THR A 130 -9.07 -25.51 -1.99
C THR A 130 -9.67 -25.01 -3.29
N ASP A 131 -10.81 -24.32 -3.24
CA ASP A 131 -11.39 -23.69 -4.42
C ASP A 131 -10.47 -22.58 -4.96
N THR A 132 -10.63 -22.28 -6.25
CA THR A 132 -9.73 -21.37 -6.96
C THR A 132 -9.66 -19.98 -6.33
N GLU A 133 -10.76 -19.44 -5.83
CA GLU A 133 -10.76 -18.09 -5.25
C GLU A 133 -10.09 -18.08 -3.89
N THR A 134 -10.34 -19.10 -3.06
CA THR A 134 -9.61 -19.29 -1.80
C THR A 134 -8.10 -19.40 -2.02
N MET A 135 -7.66 -20.15 -3.05
CA MET A 135 -6.23 -20.25 -3.38
C MET A 135 -5.64 -18.94 -3.89
N ARG A 136 -6.41 -18.14 -4.64
CA ARG A 136 -5.99 -16.78 -5.03
C ARG A 136 -5.85 -15.86 -3.83
N ASN A 137 -6.81 -15.88 -2.90
CA ASN A 137 -6.74 -15.16 -1.63
C ASN A 137 -5.50 -15.55 -0.81
N LYS A 138 -5.15 -16.85 -0.77
CA LYS A 138 -3.89 -17.33 -0.18
C LYS A 138 -2.67 -16.70 -0.86
N GLY A 139 -2.64 -16.68 -2.20
CA GLY A 139 -1.57 -16.05 -2.97
C GLY A 139 -1.41 -14.56 -2.68
N GLU A 140 -2.51 -13.82 -2.55
CA GLU A 140 -2.50 -12.39 -2.20
C GLU A 140 -1.98 -12.15 -0.78
N ALA A 141 -2.41 -12.95 0.21
CA ALA A 141 -1.90 -12.84 1.58
C ALA A 141 -0.39 -13.12 1.67
N LEU A 142 0.10 -14.13 0.95
CA LEU A 142 1.53 -14.45 0.88
C LEU A 142 2.31 -13.29 0.25
N PHE A 143 1.82 -12.73 -0.86
CA PHE A 143 2.42 -11.57 -1.51
C PHE A 143 2.55 -10.37 -0.55
N PHE A 144 1.46 -10.00 0.15
CA PHE A 144 1.49 -8.86 1.06
C PHE A 144 2.33 -9.11 2.31
N ARG A 145 2.34 -10.33 2.85
CA ARG A 145 3.23 -10.69 3.96
C ARG A 145 4.70 -10.57 3.55
N ALA A 146 5.05 -11.06 2.35
CA ALA A 146 6.38 -10.89 1.78
C ALA A 146 6.74 -9.41 1.54
N TYR A 147 5.80 -8.61 1.02
CA TYR A 147 5.98 -7.17 0.82
C TYR A 147 6.30 -6.46 2.14
N CYS A 148 5.52 -6.72 3.20
CA CYS A 148 5.74 -6.11 4.51
C CYS A 148 7.06 -6.58 5.15
N TYR A 149 7.43 -7.85 5.03
CA TYR A 149 8.76 -8.30 5.49
C TYR A 149 9.89 -7.68 4.69
N PHE A 150 9.72 -7.48 3.38
CA PHE A 150 10.70 -6.81 2.54
C PHE A 150 10.87 -5.33 2.91
N ASN A 151 9.81 -4.65 3.34
CA ASN A 151 9.90 -3.32 3.92
C ASN A 151 10.67 -3.32 5.24
N LEU A 152 10.28 -4.21 6.15
CA LEU A 152 10.87 -4.30 7.48
C LEU A 152 12.37 -4.64 7.44
N VAL A 153 12.79 -5.61 6.62
CA VAL A 153 14.20 -6.02 6.52
C VAL A 153 15.08 -4.93 5.92
N ARG A 154 14.57 -4.13 4.98
CA ARG A 154 15.32 -3.00 4.40
C ARG A 154 15.44 -1.81 5.36
N ALA A 155 14.45 -1.61 6.22
CA ALA A 155 14.45 -0.50 7.18
C ALA A 155 15.20 -0.83 8.49
N TRP A 156 15.15 -2.07 8.98
CA TRP A 156 15.72 -2.47 10.29
C TRP A 156 16.74 -3.61 10.23
N GLY A 157 16.84 -4.34 9.11
CA GLY A 157 17.58 -5.60 9.07
C GLY A 157 16.84 -6.70 9.83
N GLU A 158 17.29 -7.01 11.04
CA GLU A 158 16.69 -8.07 11.85
C GLU A 158 15.37 -7.62 12.48
N VAL A 159 14.32 -8.42 12.34
CA VAL A 159 12.99 -8.14 12.88
C VAL A 159 12.32 -9.42 13.40
N PRO A 160 11.31 -9.36 14.30
CA PRO A 160 10.52 -10.52 14.68
C PRO A 160 9.85 -11.20 13.48
N LEU A 161 10.08 -12.51 13.34
CA LEU A 161 9.44 -13.33 12.30
C LEU A 161 8.21 -14.01 12.89
N ILE A 162 7.03 -13.56 12.48
CA ILE A 162 5.72 -13.98 12.98
C ILE A 162 4.92 -14.46 11.77
N THR A 163 4.91 -15.78 11.55
CA THR A 163 4.28 -16.43 10.39
C THR A 163 3.05 -17.24 10.78
N PHE A 164 2.52 -16.97 11.98
CA PHE A 164 1.39 -17.66 12.60
C PHE A 164 0.37 -16.63 13.09
N LYS A 165 -0.88 -17.07 13.29
CA LYS A 165 -1.94 -16.26 13.89
C LYS A 165 -1.64 -15.99 15.35
N VAL A 166 -1.58 -14.71 15.71
CA VAL A 166 -1.43 -14.25 17.10
C VAL A 166 -2.82 -14.28 17.75
N VAL A 167 -2.98 -15.01 18.85
CA VAL A 167 -4.25 -15.11 19.57
C VAL A 167 -4.20 -14.24 20.81
N ASP A 168 -3.07 -14.28 21.53
CA ASP A 168 -2.80 -13.47 22.70
C ASP A 168 -1.65 -12.49 22.46
N SER A 169 -1.65 -11.35 23.15
CA SER A 169 -0.58 -10.35 23.02
C SER A 169 0.80 -10.90 23.38
N ALA A 170 0.86 -11.92 24.25
CA ALA A 170 2.09 -12.62 24.60
C ALA A 170 2.70 -13.39 23.40
N ASP A 171 1.88 -13.88 22.47
CA ASP A 171 2.35 -14.60 21.28
C ASP A 171 3.15 -13.69 20.33
N ALA A 172 2.86 -12.39 20.36
CA ALA A 172 3.55 -11.38 19.56
C ALA A 172 4.92 -10.99 20.14
N ASN A 173 5.27 -11.44 21.35
CA ASN A 173 6.58 -11.16 21.96
C ASN A 173 7.65 -12.14 21.43
N VAL A 174 8.00 -11.97 20.16
CA VAL A 174 8.96 -12.83 19.45
C VAL A 174 10.30 -12.12 19.33
N ALA A 175 11.39 -12.83 19.66
CA ALA A 175 12.75 -12.32 19.47
C ALA A 175 13.03 -12.04 17.98
N LYS A 176 13.89 -11.06 17.70
CA LYS A 176 14.30 -10.76 16.33
C LYS A 176 14.90 -11.99 15.68
N SER A 177 14.54 -12.22 14.42
CA SER A 177 15.16 -13.21 13.56
C SER A 177 16.23 -12.58 12.69
N GLY A 178 17.30 -13.33 12.42
CA GLY A 178 18.37 -12.88 11.53
C GLY A 178 17.87 -12.61 10.11
N ILE A 179 18.53 -11.68 9.42
CA ILE A 179 18.17 -11.20 8.06
C ILE A 179 17.92 -12.35 7.08
N ASN A 180 18.79 -13.38 7.10
CA ASN A 180 18.64 -14.54 6.20
C ASN A 180 17.32 -15.28 6.40
N LYS A 181 16.83 -15.43 7.65
CA LYS A 181 15.54 -16.09 7.91
C LYS A 181 14.36 -15.27 7.38
N ILE A 182 14.44 -13.94 7.48
CA ILE A 182 13.41 -13.05 6.93
C ILE A 182 13.34 -13.20 5.41
N TYR A 183 14.50 -13.17 4.75
CA TYR A 183 14.55 -13.37 3.31
C TYR A 183 14.14 -14.79 2.86
N THR A 184 14.48 -15.83 3.61
CA THR A 184 13.95 -17.18 3.36
C THR A 184 12.42 -17.20 3.44
N GLN A 185 11.82 -16.50 4.41
CA GLN A 185 10.36 -16.41 4.47
C GLN A 185 9.77 -15.66 3.26
N ILE A 186 10.38 -14.54 2.86
CA ILE A 186 10.00 -13.78 1.67
C ILE A 186 10.05 -14.67 0.42
N ASP A 187 11.14 -15.41 0.24
CA ASP A 187 11.33 -16.32 -0.91
C ASP A 187 10.26 -17.43 -0.91
N ASN A 188 9.96 -18.03 0.24
CA ASN A 188 8.93 -19.05 0.37
C ASN A 188 7.54 -18.51 0.02
N ASP A 189 7.19 -17.35 0.58
CA ASP A 189 5.88 -16.71 0.37
C ASP A 189 5.68 -16.36 -1.12
N LEU A 190 6.69 -15.75 -1.76
CA LEU A 190 6.60 -15.35 -3.17
C LEU A 190 6.63 -16.54 -4.13
N THR A 191 7.43 -17.57 -3.85
CA THR A 191 7.47 -18.81 -4.64
C THR A 191 6.13 -19.55 -4.61
N GLU A 192 5.44 -19.51 -3.48
CA GLU A 192 4.11 -20.13 -3.39
C GLU A 192 3.05 -19.23 -4.03
N ALA A 193 3.08 -17.91 -3.79
CA ALA A 193 2.13 -16.96 -4.35
C ALA A 193 2.09 -16.98 -5.88
N GLU A 194 3.24 -17.12 -6.55
CA GLU A 194 3.30 -17.12 -8.02
C GLU A 194 2.58 -18.31 -8.65
N LYS A 195 2.41 -19.43 -7.93
CA LYS A 195 1.68 -20.60 -8.43
C LYS A 195 0.16 -20.43 -8.34
N LEU A 196 -0.30 -19.53 -7.46
CA LEU A 196 -1.70 -19.39 -7.09
C LEU A 196 -2.39 -18.21 -7.79
N LEU A 197 -1.62 -17.20 -8.19
CA LEU A 197 -2.15 -15.97 -8.76
C LEU A 197 -2.25 -16.01 -10.29
N PRO A 198 -3.32 -15.45 -10.87
CA PRO A 198 -3.52 -15.47 -12.31
C PRO A 198 -2.57 -14.49 -13.01
N LEU A 199 -2.35 -14.71 -14.31
CA LEU A 199 -1.60 -13.77 -15.15
C LEU A 199 -2.31 -12.41 -15.24
N GLN A 200 -3.64 -12.43 -15.33
CA GLN A 200 -4.50 -11.26 -15.43
C GLN A 200 -5.82 -11.53 -14.72
N TRP A 201 -6.45 -10.46 -14.26
CA TRP A 201 -7.79 -10.48 -13.68
C TRP A 201 -8.82 -9.99 -14.71
N ASP A 202 -10.08 -10.36 -14.53
CA ASP A 202 -11.16 -9.64 -15.23
C ASP A 202 -11.29 -8.21 -14.69
N SER A 203 -11.98 -7.36 -15.48
CA SER A 203 -12.06 -5.92 -15.22
C SER A 203 -12.66 -5.56 -13.86
N ASN A 204 -13.48 -6.43 -13.26
CA ASN A 204 -14.10 -6.16 -11.95
C ASN A 204 -13.08 -6.24 -10.80
N TYR A 205 -11.92 -6.85 -11.03
CA TYR A 205 -10.87 -7.06 -10.04
C TYR A 205 -9.57 -6.34 -10.40
N THR A 206 -9.66 -5.27 -11.19
CA THR A 206 -8.52 -4.39 -11.50
C THR A 206 -7.83 -3.94 -10.22
N GLY A 207 -6.50 -4.01 -10.20
CA GLY A 207 -5.69 -3.66 -9.04
C GLY A 207 -5.44 -4.79 -8.04
N ARG A 208 -5.99 -6.00 -8.26
CA ARG A 208 -5.57 -7.20 -7.50
C ARG A 208 -4.19 -7.68 -7.95
N VAL A 209 -3.44 -8.30 -7.03
CA VAL A 209 -2.10 -8.83 -7.28
C VAL A 209 -2.16 -9.91 -8.37
N THR A 210 -1.27 -9.82 -9.34
CA THR A 210 -1.11 -10.77 -10.44
C THR A 210 0.17 -11.58 -10.29
N TRP A 211 0.29 -12.66 -11.05
CA TRP A 211 1.54 -13.39 -11.23
C TRP A 211 2.73 -12.46 -11.57
N GLY A 212 2.53 -11.48 -12.45
CA GLY A 212 3.57 -10.54 -12.83
C GLY A 212 4.00 -9.64 -11.67
N ALA A 213 3.06 -9.21 -10.82
CA ALA A 213 3.36 -8.45 -9.60
C ALA A 213 4.20 -9.25 -8.60
N VAL A 214 3.85 -10.51 -8.36
CA VAL A 214 4.61 -11.41 -7.46
C VAL A 214 6.06 -11.55 -7.94
N ARG A 215 6.25 -11.89 -9.21
CA ARG A 215 7.59 -12.13 -9.75
C ARG A 215 8.43 -10.88 -9.85
N SER A 216 7.81 -9.74 -10.14
CA SER A 216 8.50 -8.45 -10.15
C SER A 216 8.97 -8.05 -8.75
N LEU A 217 8.13 -8.27 -7.73
CA LEU A 217 8.54 -8.08 -6.33
C LEU A 217 9.68 -9.02 -5.96
N HIS A 218 9.60 -10.30 -6.36
CA HIS A 218 10.62 -11.31 -6.04
C HIS A 218 11.96 -11.02 -6.73
N ALA A 219 11.94 -10.61 -8.00
CA ALA A 219 13.12 -10.13 -8.71
C ALA A 219 13.78 -8.96 -7.96
N ARG A 220 12.98 -8.00 -7.49
CA ARG A 220 13.45 -6.86 -6.69
C ARG A 220 14.08 -7.28 -5.35
N THR A 221 13.56 -8.33 -4.69
CA THR A 221 14.18 -8.83 -3.45
C THR A 221 15.50 -9.56 -3.70
N TYR A 222 15.66 -10.24 -4.83
CA TYR A 222 16.93 -10.81 -5.26
C TYR A 222 17.95 -9.72 -5.62
N MET A 223 17.51 -8.68 -6.34
CA MET A 223 18.34 -7.50 -6.66
C MET A 223 18.96 -6.87 -5.42
N MET A 224 18.15 -6.64 -4.37
CA MET A 224 18.63 -6.06 -3.10
C MET A 224 19.62 -6.93 -2.33
N ARG A 225 19.77 -8.21 -2.71
CA ARG A 225 20.70 -9.16 -2.12
C ARG A 225 21.87 -9.52 -3.05
N ASN A 226 21.99 -8.84 -4.19
CA ASN A 226 22.96 -9.14 -5.24
C ASN A 226 22.84 -10.57 -5.82
N ASP A 227 21.65 -11.16 -5.77
CA ASP A 227 21.37 -12.45 -6.41
C ASP A 227 20.91 -12.19 -7.86
N TRP A 228 21.90 -11.88 -8.70
CA TRP A 228 21.67 -11.44 -10.07
C TRP A 228 21.08 -12.52 -10.97
N ASP A 229 21.42 -13.79 -10.73
CA ASP A 229 20.95 -14.91 -11.55
C ASP A 229 19.44 -15.13 -11.38
N ASN A 230 18.96 -15.15 -10.13
CA ASN A 230 17.53 -15.29 -9.86
C ASN A 230 16.77 -14.02 -10.27
N MET A 231 17.31 -12.83 -10.00
CA MET A 231 16.72 -11.57 -10.48
C MET A 231 16.55 -11.58 -12.00
N TYR A 232 17.62 -11.88 -12.75
CA TYR A 232 17.62 -11.90 -14.21
C TYR A 232 16.61 -12.90 -14.76
N LYS A 233 16.57 -14.11 -14.18
CA LYS A 233 15.60 -15.14 -14.56
C LYS A 233 14.16 -14.66 -14.37
N LEU A 234 13.83 -14.15 -13.18
CA LEU A 234 12.46 -13.75 -12.89
C LEU A 234 12.00 -12.57 -13.77
N SER A 235 12.86 -11.56 -13.93
CA SER A 235 12.60 -10.41 -14.80
C SER A 235 12.43 -10.81 -16.27
N THR A 236 13.32 -11.67 -16.79
CA THR A 236 13.25 -12.16 -18.17
C THR A 236 11.97 -12.93 -18.43
N GLU A 237 11.49 -13.72 -17.47
CA GLU A 237 10.22 -14.43 -17.61
C GLU A 237 9.02 -13.45 -17.63
N VAL A 238 9.02 -12.40 -16.80
CA VAL A 238 7.97 -11.36 -16.84
C VAL A 238 7.97 -10.63 -18.18
N ILE A 239 9.15 -10.24 -18.68
CA ILE A 239 9.32 -9.60 -20.00
C ILE A 239 8.82 -10.54 -21.11
N GLY A 240 9.23 -11.80 -21.07
CA GLY A 240 8.90 -12.80 -22.09
C GLY A 240 7.42 -13.18 -22.18
N LYS A 241 6.60 -12.87 -21.16
CA LYS A 241 5.14 -13.07 -21.24
C LYS A 241 4.43 -12.04 -22.13
N GLY A 242 5.04 -10.87 -22.37
CA GLY A 242 4.43 -9.82 -23.20
C GLY A 242 3.13 -9.24 -22.63
N LEU A 243 2.96 -9.27 -21.30
CA LEU A 243 1.77 -8.74 -20.62
C LEU A 243 1.81 -7.22 -20.39
N TYR A 244 3.00 -6.63 -20.48
CA TYR A 244 3.30 -5.23 -20.16
C TYR A 244 4.05 -4.57 -21.31
N ASN A 245 3.99 -3.25 -21.41
CA ASN A 245 4.66 -2.46 -22.46
C ASN A 245 5.09 -1.09 -21.93
N LEU A 246 5.75 -0.29 -22.77
CA LEU A 246 6.18 1.08 -22.47
C LEU A 246 5.50 2.11 -23.40
N ASP A 247 4.31 1.78 -23.93
CA ASP A 247 3.66 2.59 -24.97
C ASP A 247 3.04 3.88 -24.39
N THR A 248 2.80 3.92 -23.07
CA THR A 248 2.28 5.09 -22.38
C THR A 248 3.36 6.17 -22.24
N PRO A 249 3.13 7.40 -22.74
CA PRO A 249 4.07 8.50 -22.59
C PRO A 249 4.40 8.79 -21.13
N VAL A 250 5.66 9.12 -20.84
CA VAL A 250 6.16 9.28 -19.46
C VAL A 250 5.42 10.36 -18.67
N ASP A 251 4.96 11.43 -19.33
CA ASP A 251 4.19 12.52 -18.73
C ASP A 251 2.72 12.14 -18.42
N LYS A 252 2.27 10.97 -18.88
CA LYS A 252 0.95 10.39 -18.59
C LYS A 252 0.99 9.32 -17.51
N ILE A 253 2.11 8.61 -17.34
CA ILE A 253 2.23 7.46 -16.42
C ILE A 253 1.70 7.76 -15.02
N PHE A 254 1.98 8.95 -14.46
CA PHE A 254 1.60 9.35 -13.09
C PHE A 254 0.33 10.21 -13.02
N THR A 255 -0.46 10.24 -14.10
CA THR A 255 -1.76 10.92 -14.18
C THR A 255 -2.90 9.91 -14.09
N VAL A 256 -4.14 10.38 -13.94
CA VAL A 256 -5.33 9.52 -14.00
C VAL A 256 -5.42 8.75 -15.32
N GLU A 257 -5.04 9.39 -16.43
CA GLU A 257 -5.02 8.75 -17.77
C GLU A 257 -4.05 7.56 -17.84
N GLY A 258 -2.98 7.56 -17.04
CA GLY A 258 -1.98 6.50 -17.00
C GLY A 258 -2.24 5.43 -15.93
N GLU A 259 -3.36 5.47 -15.22
CA GLU A 259 -3.70 4.45 -14.22
C GLU A 259 -3.93 3.10 -14.89
N ASN A 260 -3.34 2.04 -14.31
CA ASN A 260 -3.44 0.68 -14.82
C ASN A 260 -3.02 0.54 -16.31
N CYS A 261 -2.16 1.45 -16.81
CA CYS A 261 -1.66 1.39 -18.17
C CYS A 261 -0.71 0.20 -18.40
N GLY A 262 -0.28 -0.02 -19.65
CA GLY A 262 0.61 -1.13 -20.01
C GLY A 262 1.96 -1.14 -19.26
N SER A 263 2.42 0.02 -18.79
CA SER A 263 3.63 0.16 -17.97
C SER A 263 3.42 -0.16 -16.49
N SER A 264 2.19 -0.48 -16.07
CA SER A 264 1.82 -0.70 -14.69
C SER A 264 1.66 -2.18 -14.37
N ILE A 265 2.39 -2.67 -13.37
CA ILE A 265 2.31 -4.06 -12.94
C ILE A 265 1.41 -4.20 -11.71
N PHE A 266 1.52 -3.24 -10.77
CA PHE A 266 0.70 -3.23 -9.57
C PHE A 266 0.49 -1.82 -9.02
N GLU A 267 -0.78 -1.45 -8.87
CA GLU A 267 -1.21 -0.20 -8.24
C GLU A 267 -2.29 -0.45 -7.19
N LEU A 268 -2.21 0.28 -6.09
CA LEU A 268 -3.30 0.37 -5.14
C LEU A 268 -4.35 1.35 -5.67
N GLN A 269 -5.57 0.85 -5.83
CA GLN A 269 -6.67 1.61 -6.42
C GLN A 269 -7.24 2.63 -5.42
N CYS A 270 -7.28 3.89 -5.82
CA CYS A 270 -7.86 5.00 -5.08
C CYS A 270 -9.03 5.60 -5.86
N GLU A 271 -9.97 6.24 -5.18
CA GLU A 271 -11.13 6.89 -5.80
C GLU A 271 -11.60 8.09 -4.96
N SER A 272 -12.31 9.02 -5.58
CA SER A 272 -13.07 10.04 -4.88
C SER A 272 -14.44 10.21 -5.52
N THR A 273 -15.48 10.26 -4.68
CA THR A 273 -16.85 10.48 -5.14
C THR A 273 -17.40 11.78 -4.57
N ASP A 274 -18.53 12.25 -5.08
CA ASP A 274 -19.16 13.46 -4.55
C ASP A 274 -19.54 13.33 -3.06
N ALA A 275 -19.84 12.11 -2.60
CA ALA A 275 -20.12 11.80 -1.20
C ALA A 275 -18.85 11.61 -0.34
N LEU A 276 -17.74 11.17 -0.95
CA LEU A 276 -16.51 10.77 -0.26
C LEU A 276 -15.28 11.45 -0.90
N LYS A 277 -15.28 12.78 -0.91
CA LYS A 277 -14.29 13.59 -1.63
C LYS A 277 -12.86 13.50 -1.09
N ASN A 278 -12.71 13.23 0.21
CA ASN A 278 -11.44 13.15 0.93
C ASN A 278 -11.41 11.94 1.87
N SER A 279 -12.01 10.83 1.44
CA SER A 279 -12.13 9.62 2.26
C SER A 279 -10.85 8.80 2.22
N LEU A 280 -10.37 8.39 3.40
CA LEU A 280 -9.28 7.42 3.55
C LEU A 280 -9.74 5.97 3.33
N THR A 281 -11.05 5.71 3.23
CA THR A 281 -11.59 4.37 2.97
C THR A 281 -11.37 3.97 1.50
N ILE A 282 -11.67 4.89 0.59
CA ILE A 282 -11.59 4.66 -0.86
C ILE A 282 -10.43 5.40 -1.53
N GLY A 283 -9.85 6.41 -0.88
CA GLY A 283 -8.73 7.20 -1.38
C GLY A 283 -7.52 7.16 -0.44
N SER A 284 -6.52 8.00 -0.72
CA SER A 284 -5.33 8.12 0.13
C SER A 284 -4.77 9.54 0.16
N GLN A 285 -3.95 9.84 1.15
CA GLN A 285 -3.22 11.12 1.24
C GLN A 285 -1.91 11.14 0.43
N PHE A 286 -1.70 10.15 -0.45
CA PHE A 286 -0.47 10.03 -1.22
C PHE A 286 -0.10 11.33 -1.94
N CYS A 287 -1.06 12.00 -2.60
CA CYS A 287 -0.80 13.27 -3.25
C CYS A 287 -0.70 14.45 -2.27
N GLU A 288 -1.58 14.51 -1.27
CA GLU A 288 -1.63 15.62 -0.29
C GLU A 288 -0.31 15.80 0.45
N VAL A 289 0.32 14.72 0.90
CA VAL A 289 1.54 14.81 1.71
C VAL A 289 2.69 15.49 0.95
N GLN A 290 2.82 15.20 -0.34
CA GLN A 290 3.92 15.68 -1.19
C GLN A 290 3.53 16.84 -2.13
N GLY A 291 2.24 17.18 -2.20
CA GLY A 291 1.71 18.23 -3.06
C GLY A 291 2.21 19.63 -2.70
N VAL A 292 1.96 20.59 -3.59
CA VAL A 292 2.44 21.97 -3.46
C VAL A 292 1.99 22.59 -2.13
N ARG A 293 2.96 22.92 -1.27
CA ARG A 293 2.71 23.69 -0.05
C ARG A 293 2.63 25.16 -0.39
N GLY A 294 1.42 25.71 -0.43
CA GLY A 294 1.20 27.08 -0.86
C GLY A 294 0.07 27.76 -0.10
N SER A 295 -0.55 28.74 -0.75
CA SER A 295 -1.74 29.43 -0.25
C SER A 295 -2.80 29.52 -1.34
N GLY A 296 -4.06 29.75 -0.95
CA GLY A 296 -5.17 29.87 -1.90
C GLY A 296 -5.26 28.67 -2.84
N ASP A 297 -5.19 28.91 -4.14
CA ASP A 297 -5.28 27.88 -5.19
C ASP A 297 -4.06 26.97 -5.27
N TRP A 298 -2.91 27.41 -4.77
CA TRP A 298 -1.67 26.63 -4.77
C TRP A 298 -1.42 25.85 -3.49
N ASN A 299 -2.37 25.85 -2.54
CA ASN A 299 -2.30 24.96 -1.39
C ASN A 299 -2.83 23.56 -1.77
N LEU A 300 -1.99 22.78 -2.44
CA LEU A 300 -2.31 21.44 -2.95
C LEU A 300 -1.83 20.32 -2.03
N GLY A 301 -1.05 20.65 -1.01
CA GLY A 301 -0.47 19.65 -0.12
C GLY A 301 0.53 20.22 0.87
N TRP A 302 1.35 19.34 1.44
CA TRP A 302 2.25 19.69 2.54
C TRP A 302 3.70 19.83 2.11
N GLY A 303 4.07 19.31 0.94
CA GLY A 303 5.42 19.45 0.38
C GLY A 303 6.48 18.57 1.03
N TRP A 304 6.11 17.42 1.61
CA TRP A 304 6.97 16.51 2.39
C TRP A 304 7.72 15.45 1.55
N HIS A 305 8.07 15.77 0.31
CA HIS A 305 8.81 14.92 -0.63
C HIS A 305 9.13 15.78 -1.87
N MET A 306 10.08 16.70 -1.72
CA MET A 306 10.52 17.62 -2.78
C MET A 306 11.80 17.07 -3.42
N ALA A 307 11.92 17.19 -4.74
CA ALA A 307 13.12 16.77 -5.44
C ALA A 307 14.26 17.77 -5.21
N THR A 308 15.47 17.24 -5.00
CA THR A 308 16.66 18.04 -4.76
C THR A 308 17.14 18.74 -6.03
N THR A 309 18.02 19.73 -5.87
CA THR A 309 18.70 20.35 -7.01
C THR A 309 19.56 19.34 -7.76
N GLU A 310 20.10 18.35 -7.05
CA GLU A 310 21.03 17.36 -7.57
C GLU A 310 20.32 16.36 -8.47
N LEU A 311 19.14 15.88 -8.07
CA LEU A 311 18.25 15.14 -8.98
C LEU A 311 17.90 15.98 -10.22
N GLY A 312 17.64 17.28 -10.04
CA GLY A 312 17.36 18.19 -11.16
C GLY A 312 18.47 18.29 -12.21
N LYS A 313 19.72 18.07 -11.79
CA LYS A 313 20.91 18.07 -12.66
C LYS A 313 21.28 16.68 -13.20
N ALA A 314 20.76 15.62 -12.61
CA ALA A 314 21.08 14.24 -13.00
C ALA A 314 20.52 13.83 -14.36
N PHE A 315 19.45 14.50 -14.83
CA PHE A 315 18.85 14.22 -16.14
C PHE A 315 19.71 14.73 -17.30
N GLU A 316 19.90 13.87 -18.29
CA GLU A 316 20.58 14.21 -19.55
C GLU A 316 19.79 15.28 -20.35
N PRO A 317 20.46 16.09 -21.19
CA PRO A 317 19.78 17.04 -22.05
C PRO A 317 18.74 16.36 -22.96
N GLY A 318 17.48 16.79 -22.87
CA GLY A 318 16.38 16.25 -23.66
C GLY A 318 15.67 15.03 -23.06
N ASP A 319 16.06 14.58 -21.86
CA ASP A 319 15.40 13.48 -21.17
C ASP A 319 13.95 13.85 -20.78
N PRO A 320 12.93 13.18 -21.34
CA PRO A 320 11.53 13.51 -21.06
C PRO A 320 11.11 13.19 -19.62
N ARG A 321 11.89 12.41 -18.88
CA ARG A 321 11.63 12.07 -17.47
C ARG A 321 11.82 13.27 -16.54
N LYS A 322 12.63 14.26 -16.92
CA LYS A 322 12.90 15.45 -16.11
C LYS A 322 11.61 16.21 -15.83
N ASP A 323 10.92 16.62 -16.88
CA ASP A 323 9.68 17.38 -16.78
C ASP A 323 8.49 16.51 -16.37
N ALA A 324 8.60 15.18 -16.37
CA ALA A 324 7.61 14.30 -15.77
C ALA A 324 7.83 14.08 -14.26
N THR A 325 9.02 14.43 -13.74
CA THR A 325 9.41 14.22 -12.33
C THR A 325 9.38 15.51 -11.53
N LEU A 326 9.89 16.61 -12.10
CA LEU A 326 10.07 17.88 -11.40
C LEU A 326 8.88 18.82 -11.64
N LEU A 327 8.26 19.30 -10.56
CA LEU A 327 7.22 20.32 -10.61
C LEU A 327 7.81 21.68 -10.27
N TYR A 328 7.91 22.53 -11.28
CA TYR A 328 8.47 23.88 -11.18
C TYR A 328 7.44 24.84 -10.58
N PHE A 329 7.89 25.82 -9.81
CA PHE A 329 7.03 26.79 -9.15
C PHE A 329 7.70 28.16 -9.04
N ARG A 330 6.89 29.18 -8.78
CA ARG A 330 7.30 30.56 -8.52
C ARG A 330 7.30 30.84 -7.02
N ARG A 331 8.22 31.68 -6.54
CA ARG A 331 8.35 32.03 -5.11
C ARG A 331 7.31 33.06 -4.65
N SER A 332 6.83 33.89 -5.57
CA SER A 332 5.79 34.88 -5.30
C SER A 332 4.87 35.07 -6.50
N ILE A 333 3.75 35.76 -6.28
CA ILE A 333 2.81 36.14 -7.35
C ILE A 333 3.39 37.19 -8.31
N ASP A 334 4.41 37.94 -7.86
CA ASP A 334 5.05 39.01 -8.63
C ASP A 334 6.09 38.47 -9.63
N GLU A 335 6.56 37.23 -9.44
CA GLU A 335 7.44 36.59 -10.41
C GLU A 335 6.68 36.30 -11.72
N PRO A 336 7.29 36.56 -12.89
CA PRO A 336 6.62 36.34 -14.16
C PRO A 336 6.35 34.85 -14.42
N ILE A 337 5.23 34.57 -15.08
CA ILE A 337 4.98 33.26 -15.69
C ILE A 337 5.90 33.14 -16.90
N THR A 338 6.62 32.03 -16.99
CA THR A 338 7.55 31.71 -18.07
C THR A 338 7.30 30.29 -18.55
N GLU A 339 7.79 29.94 -19.73
CA GLU A 339 7.72 28.56 -20.22
C GLU A 339 8.38 27.57 -19.25
N ALA A 340 9.51 27.94 -18.65
CA ALA A 340 10.26 27.11 -17.71
C ALA A 340 9.51 26.80 -16.40
N ASN A 341 8.58 27.67 -15.98
CA ASN A 341 7.77 27.47 -14.77
C ASN A 341 6.29 27.14 -15.07
N THR A 342 5.97 26.81 -16.33
CA THR A 342 4.63 26.41 -16.76
C THR A 342 4.59 24.91 -16.98
N ASN A 343 3.86 24.19 -16.12
CA ASN A 343 3.92 22.73 -16.05
C ASN A 343 2.85 22.07 -16.92
N LYS A 344 3.29 21.24 -17.86
CA LYS A 344 2.41 20.27 -18.55
C LYS A 344 1.95 19.15 -17.59
N PRO A 345 0.77 18.54 -17.80
CA PRO A 345 -0.14 18.79 -18.92
C PRO A 345 -1.12 19.96 -18.70
N TYR A 346 -1.21 20.51 -17.48
CA TYR A 346 -2.29 21.46 -17.14
C TYR A 346 -1.98 22.92 -17.44
N GLY A 347 -0.73 23.27 -17.75
CA GLY A 347 -0.32 24.63 -18.10
C GLY A 347 -0.33 25.60 -16.91
N GLU A 348 -0.14 25.10 -15.68
CA GLU A 348 -0.14 25.94 -14.49
C GLU A 348 1.29 26.28 -14.00
N SER A 349 1.40 27.42 -13.34
CA SER A 349 2.63 27.91 -12.70
C SER A 349 2.39 28.12 -11.20
N PRO A 350 2.50 27.06 -10.38
CA PRO A 350 2.24 27.12 -8.95
C PRO A 350 3.06 28.20 -8.24
N VAL A 351 2.52 28.74 -7.14
CA VAL A 351 3.22 29.70 -6.28
C VAL A 351 3.39 29.11 -4.89
N SER A 352 4.61 29.14 -4.37
CA SER A 352 4.95 28.59 -3.07
C SER A 352 6.20 29.25 -2.48
N THR A 353 6.23 29.42 -1.17
CA THR A 353 7.42 29.85 -0.41
C THR A 353 8.23 28.68 0.16
N ALA A 354 7.88 27.42 -0.17
CA ALA A 354 8.56 26.23 0.34
C ALA A 354 10.03 26.23 -0.04
N MET A 355 10.92 25.82 0.85
CA MET A 355 12.38 25.96 0.67
C MET A 355 12.96 25.09 -0.45
N GLY A 356 12.37 23.95 -0.75
CA GLY A 356 12.95 22.97 -1.69
C GLY A 356 13.03 23.46 -3.13
N ALA A 357 13.75 22.72 -3.97
CA ALA A 357 14.02 23.13 -5.35
C ALA A 357 12.84 22.85 -6.30
N TYR A 358 12.24 21.66 -6.21
CA TYR A 358 11.13 21.25 -7.06
C TYR A 358 10.12 20.43 -6.25
N PHE A 359 8.83 20.62 -6.46
CA PHE A 359 7.84 19.68 -5.90
C PHE A 359 7.83 18.38 -6.71
N ASN A 360 7.33 17.29 -6.13
CA ASN A 360 7.16 16.04 -6.88
C ASN A 360 6.00 16.13 -7.86
N LYS A 361 6.30 16.10 -9.17
CA LYS A 361 5.28 16.18 -10.22
C LYS A 361 4.45 14.92 -10.36
N LYS A 362 4.93 13.78 -9.85
CA LYS A 362 4.18 12.51 -9.86
C LYS A 362 2.95 12.53 -8.95
N ALA A 363 2.79 13.58 -8.12
CA ALA A 363 1.63 13.85 -7.30
C ALA A 363 0.82 15.08 -7.75
N TYR A 364 1.12 15.61 -8.94
CA TYR A 364 0.48 16.80 -9.45
C TYR A 364 -0.86 16.49 -10.11
N THR A 365 -1.93 16.99 -9.51
CA THR A 365 -3.30 16.55 -9.82
C THR A 365 -4.06 17.47 -10.75
N GLU A 366 -5.01 16.90 -11.50
CA GLU A 366 -5.81 17.61 -12.49
C GLU A 366 -6.64 18.76 -11.87
N PRO A 367 -6.63 19.99 -12.43
CA PRO A 367 -7.38 21.11 -11.90
C PRO A 367 -8.89 20.87 -11.83
N SER A 368 -9.45 20.17 -12.82
CA SER A 368 -10.88 19.87 -12.90
C SER A 368 -11.33 19.00 -11.71
N LEU A 369 -10.55 17.96 -11.40
CA LEU A 369 -10.79 17.05 -10.27
C LEU A 369 -10.51 17.71 -8.93
N ARG A 370 -9.50 18.59 -8.83
CA ARG A 370 -9.27 19.42 -7.64
C ARG A 370 -10.48 20.29 -7.31
N LYS A 371 -11.12 20.87 -8.33
CA LYS A 371 -12.34 21.67 -8.17
C LYS A 371 -13.55 20.82 -7.79
N LYS A 372 -13.65 19.60 -8.33
CA LYS A 372 -14.77 18.68 -8.08
C LYS A 372 -14.73 18.08 -6.67
N TYR A 373 -13.57 17.57 -6.28
CA TYR A 373 -13.39 16.76 -5.07
C TYR A 373 -12.62 17.51 -3.99
N THR A 374 -11.29 17.55 -4.10
CA THR A 374 -10.39 18.14 -3.09
C THR A 374 -9.06 18.51 -3.72
N LYS A 375 -8.37 19.49 -3.13
CA LYS A 375 -7.01 19.87 -3.55
C LYS A 375 -5.97 18.77 -3.25
N GLY A 376 -6.25 17.87 -2.29
CA GLY A 376 -5.32 16.85 -1.80
C GLY A 376 -5.19 15.57 -2.65
N GLY A 377 -5.94 15.44 -3.75
CA GLY A 377 -5.70 14.35 -4.72
C GLY A 377 -6.03 12.92 -4.24
N PHE A 378 -7.10 12.74 -3.47
CA PHE A 378 -7.41 11.46 -2.82
C PHE A 378 -7.75 10.31 -3.77
N TRP A 379 -8.04 10.61 -5.05
CA TRP A 379 -8.43 9.64 -6.07
C TRP A 379 -7.24 9.00 -6.81
N VAL A 380 -6.01 9.47 -6.61
CA VAL A 380 -4.87 9.02 -7.42
C VAL A 380 -4.36 7.66 -6.94
N ASN A 381 -4.25 6.71 -7.85
CA ASN A 381 -3.68 5.40 -7.58
C ASN A 381 -2.21 5.46 -7.16
N ILE A 382 -1.84 4.62 -6.20
CA ILE A 382 -0.44 4.48 -5.76
C ILE A 382 0.22 3.35 -6.55
N ARG A 383 1.13 3.70 -7.47
CA ARG A 383 1.89 2.73 -8.28
C ARG A 383 3.04 2.15 -7.45
N LEU A 384 2.98 0.85 -7.15
CA LEU A 384 3.97 0.16 -6.31
C LEU A 384 5.00 -0.63 -7.12
N ILE A 385 4.61 -1.14 -8.29
CA ILE A 385 5.48 -1.88 -9.20
C ILE A 385 5.14 -1.47 -10.63
N ARG A 386 6.15 -1.00 -11.38
CA ARG A 386 6.04 -0.62 -12.79
C ARG A 386 6.87 -1.56 -13.64
N TYR A 387 6.52 -1.68 -14.90
CA TYR A 387 7.27 -2.49 -15.85
C TYR A 387 8.71 -1.99 -16.02
N THR A 388 8.94 -0.68 -15.91
CA THR A 388 10.30 -0.11 -15.87
C THR A 388 11.15 -0.63 -14.72
N ASP A 389 10.54 -1.03 -13.59
CA ASP A 389 11.26 -1.57 -12.43
C ASP A 389 11.70 -3.04 -12.64
N VAL A 390 11.24 -3.67 -13.74
CA VAL A 390 11.62 -5.04 -14.16
C VAL A 390 12.67 -5.01 -15.27
N LEU A 391 12.67 -3.95 -16.08
CA LEU A 391 13.57 -3.77 -17.21
C LEU A 391 14.95 -3.24 -16.81
N LEU A 392 15.01 -2.49 -15.71
CA LEU A 392 16.20 -1.85 -15.14
C LEU A 392 16.66 -2.64 -13.91
#